data_AF-A0A821JTJ2-F1
#
_entry.id   AF-A0A821JTJ2-F1
#
_cell.length_a   1.000
_cell.length_b   1.000
_cell.length_c   1.000
_cell.angle_alpha   90.00
_cell.angle_beta   90.00
_cell.angle_gamma   90.00
#
_symmetry.space_group_name_H-M   'P 1'
#
loop_
_entity.id
_entity.type
_entity.pdbx_description
1 polymer ?
#
loop_
_entity_poly.entity_id
_entity_poly.type
_entity_poly.pdbx_seq_one_letter_code
_entity_poly.pdbx_strand_id
1 'polypeptide(L)'
;MKCEQVYERHRKKCAAFHPPANEIYHQDDLSVFEVDGNINRIYCQNLCLLAKLFLDHKTLYYDVEPFLFYVLTRNDSKGCHFIGYFSKEKHCPQRYNLSCITVLPNCQRRGYGRFLIELSYLLSQKEGQVGTPERPLSTLGAQTYEAYWKIKIVEQLLNCFNENKQKCLLKTIMNETGMAIDDIIETLQNLGVLTMKSNGKPVINANVVQLEAMLKNEKIKHAHWVTIDSEYLRFTPVLTPLLLTNEEKAVEKEVKEIQIVFKQMG
;
A
#
# COMPACT_ATOMS: atom_id res chain seq x y z
N MET A 1 -26.12 15.06 -6.28
CA MET A 1 -27.26 15.71 -6.98
C MET A 1 -28.21 16.25 -5.93
N LYS A 2 -28.94 17.35 -6.21
CA LYS A 2 -29.69 18.08 -5.16
C LYS A 2 -31.03 17.44 -4.76
N CYS A 3 -31.66 16.65 -5.63
CA CYS A 3 -32.92 15.97 -5.31
C CYS A 3 -33.08 14.65 -6.09
N GLU A 4 -33.97 13.80 -5.61
CA GLU A 4 -34.26 12.46 -6.15
C GLU A 4 -34.70 12.51 -7.62
N GLN A 5 -35.56 13.47 -8.00
CA GLN A 5 -36.01 13.61 -9.39
C GLN A 5 -34.86 13.91 -10.38
N VAL A 6 -33.83 14.64 -9.94
CA VAL A 6 -32.64 14.89 -10.77
C VAL A 6 -31.78 13.63 -10.85
N TYR A 7 -31.64 12.89 -9.74
CA TYR A 7 -30.92 11.63 -9.69
C TYR A 7 -31.54 10.57 -10.61
N GLU A 8 -32.84 10.34 -10.54
CA GLU A 8 -33.53 9.36 -11.39
C GLU A 8 -33.44 9.72 -12.87
N ARG A 9 -33.50 11.02 -13.22
CA ARG A 9 -33.27 11.46 -14.60
C ARG A 9 -31.84 11.23 -15.07
N HIS A 10 -30.84 11.43 -14.21
CA HIS A 10 -29.45 11.13 -14.54
C HIS A 10 -29.26 9.62 -14.72
N ARG A 11 -29.76 8.81 -13.79
CA ARG A 11 -29.63 7.35 -13.81
C ARG A 11 -30.19 6.72 -15.09
N LYS A 12 -31.27 7.26 -15.64
CA LYS A 12 -31.85 6.81 -16.93
C LYS A 12 -31.00 7.15 -18.16
N LYS A 13 -30.10 8.13 -18.06
CA LYS A 13 -29.31 8.66 -19.20
C LYS A 13 -27.82 8.31 -19.11
N CYS A 14 -27.33 8.08 -17.90
CA CYS A 14 -25.93 7.78 -17.66
C CYS A 14 -25.59 6.41 -18.24
N ALA A 15 -24.58 6.36 -19.12
CA ALA A 15 -24.07 5.13 -19.70
C ALA A 15 -22.83 4.58 -18.94
N ALA A 16 -22.42 5.23 -17.85
CA ALA A 16 -21.25 4.82 -17.08
C ALA A 16 -21.63 3.72 -16.07
N PHE A 17 -21.09 2.52 -16.29
CA PHE A 17 -21.26 1.35 -15.41
C PHE A 17 -19.97 0.91 -14.74
N HIS A 18 -18.87 1.65 -14.95
CA HIS A 18 -17.57 1.41 -14.34
C HIS A 18 -16.80 2.75 -14.22
N PRO A 19 -15.74 2.82 -13.39
CA PRO A 19 -14.82 3.94 -13.42
C PRO A 19 -14.26 4.17 -14.84
N PRO A 20 -13.96 5.42 -15.24
CA PRO A 20 -13.34 5.67 -16.52
C PRO A 20 -11.92 5.09 -16.59
N ALA A 21 -11.31 5.09 -17.78
CA ALA A 21 -9.94 4.64 -18.04
C ALA A 21 -9.72 3.13 -17.87
N ASN A 22 -8.49 2.71 -17.55
CA ASN A 22 -8.01 1.35 -17.74
C ASN A 22 -8.22 0.50 -16.49
N GLU A 23 -8.79 -0.69 -16.65
CA GLU A 23 -8.76 -1.74 -15.64
C GLU A 23 -7.36 -2.36 -15.60
N ILE A 24 -6.67 -2.19 -14.48
CA ILE A 24 -5.29 -2.69 -14.28
C ILE A 24 -5.25 -3.96 -13.44
N TYR A 25 -6.33 -4.30 -12.74
CA TYR A 25 -6.44 -5.50 -11.92
C TYR A 25 -7.84 -6.04 -12.01
N HIS A 26 -7.97 -7.36 -12.14
CA HIS A 26 -9.26 -8.05 -12.13
C HIS A 26 -9.10 -9.44 -11.53
N GLN A 27 -9.74 -9.72 -10.40
CA GLN A 27 -9.81 -11.06 -9.81
C GLN A 27 -11.20 -11.28 -9.21
N ASP A 28 -11.87 -12.35 -9.61
CA ASP A 28 -13.22 -12.69 -9.18
C ASP A 28 -14.21 -11.52 -9.37
N ASP A 29 -14.75 -10.97 -8.29
CA ASP A 29 -15.67 -9.83 -8.31
C ASP A 29 -14.97 -8.50 -8.02
N LEU A 30 -13.63 -8.44 -7.99
CA LEU A 30 -12.88 -7.22 -7.68
C LEU A 30 -12.09 -6.71 -8.88
N SER A 31 -12.24 -5.41 -9.13
CA SER A 31 -11.47 -4.70 -10.15
C SER A 31 -10.84 -3.42 -9.63
N VAL A 32 -9.66 -3.08 -10.15
CA VAL A 32 -9.02 -1.79 -9.93
C VAL A 32 -8.80 -1.06 -11.24
N PHE A 33 -9.25 0.18 -11.28
CA PHE A 33 -9.08 1.08 -12.42
C PHE A 33 -8.04 2.14 -12.10
N GLU A 34 -7.09 2.35 -13.01
CA GLU A 34 -6.17 3.48 -12.96
C GLU A 34 -6.75 4.66 -13.72
N VAL A 35 -7.05 5.73 -12.99
CA VAL A 35 -7.70 6.93 -13.52
C VAL A 35 -6.76 8.13 -13.40
N ASP A 36 -6.35 8.67 -14.54
CA ASP A 36 -5.53 9.87 -14.59
C ASP A 36 -6.39 11.12 -14.33
N GLY A 37 -6.04 11.92 -13.30
CA GLY A 37 -6.74 13.15 -12.94
C GLY A 37 -6.62 14.30 -13.95
N ASN A 38 -5.60 14.30 -14.81
CA ASN A 38 -5.45 15.24 -15.92
C ASN A 38 -6.41 14.90 -17.08
N ILE A 39 -6.70 13.62 -17.29
CA ILE A 39 -7.61 13.16 -18.36
C ILE A 39 -9.06 13.18 -17.88
N ASN A 40 -9.33 12.66 -16.67
CA ASN A 40 -10.67 12.45 -16.13
C ASN A 40 -10.97 13.43 -14.98
N ARG A 41 -10.67 14.72 -15.18
CA ARG A 41 -10.72 15.76 -14.15
C ARG A 41 -12.01 15.79 -13.34
N ILE A 42 -13.18 15.80 -13.99
CA ILE A 42 -14.48 15.87 -13.30
C ILE A 42 -14.74 14.63 -12.43
N TYR A 43 -14.38 13.44 -12.91
CA TYR A 43 -14.52 12.20 -12.15
C TYR A 43 -13.65 12.23 -10.89
N CYS A 44 -12.37 12.61 -11.04
CA CYS A 44 -11.42 12.68 -9.93
C CYS A 44 -11.78 13.78 -8.92
N GLN A 45 -12.27 14.94 -9.36
CA GLN A 45 -12.79 15.98 -8.48
C GLN A 45 -14.00 15.50 -7.66
N ASN A 46 -14.95 14.82 -8.31
CA ASN A 46 -16.10 14.23 -7.60
C ASN A 46 -15.66 13.18 -6.57
N LEU A 47 -14.68 12.35 -6.91
CA LEU A 47 -14.11 11.37 -6.01
C LEU A 47 -13.42 12.04 -4.82
N CYS A 48 -12.65 13.11 -5.05
CA CYS A 48 -12.02 13.89 -4.00
C CYS A 48 -13.04 14.55 -3.05
N LEU A 49 -14.12 15.10 -3.59
CA LEU A 49 -15.21 15.69 -2.80
C LEU A 49 -15.93 14.62 -1.96
N LEU A 50 -16.18 13.44 -2.53
CA LEU A 50 -16.72 12.30 -1.78
C LEU A 50 -15.76 11.87 -0.67
N ALA A 51 -14.47 11.75 -0.96
CA ALA A 51 -13.45 11.36 0.01
C ALA A 51 -13.31 12.38 1.17
N LYS A 52 -13.42 13.67 0.88
CA LYS A 52 -13.32 14.75 1.88
C LYS A 52 -14.39 14.65 2.98
N LEU A 53 -15.52 13.99 2.72
CA LEU A 53 -16.54 13.69 3.72
C LEU A 53 -16.04 12.72 4.81
N PHE A 54 -15.00 11.94 4.51
CA PHE A 54 -14.48 10.89 5.39
C PHE A 54 -13.00 11.09 5.76
N LEU A 55 -12.33 12.09 5.18
CA LEU A 55 -10.93 12.42 5.41
C LEU A 55 -10.77 13.84 5.94
N ASP A 56 -10.34 13.97 7.19
CA ASP A 56 -10.14 15.26 7.84
C ASP A 56 -8.98 16.05 7.22
N HIS A 57 -7.87 15.37 6.93
CA HIS A 57 -6.62 15.99 6.46
C HIS A 57 -6.50 16.11 4.94
N LYS A 58 -7.57 15.84 4.17
CA LYS A 58 -7.53 16.02 2.72
C LYS A 58 -7.65 17.50 2.35
N THR A 59 -6.59 18.06 1.78
CA THR A 59 -6.47 19.49 1.42
C THR A 59 -6.74 19.77 -0.05
N LEU A 60 -6.35 18.85 -0.95
CA LEU A 60 -6.50 19.01 -2.39
C LEU A 60 -7.73 18.22 -2.90
N TYR A 61 -8.63 18.93 -3.57
CA TYR A 61 -9.85 18.34 -4.15
C TYR A 61 -10.24 18.90 -5.53
N TYR A 62 -9.66 20.02 -5.97
CA TYR A 62 -9.87 20.56 -7.32
C TYR A 62 -8.68 20.39 -8.26
N ASP A 63 -7.45 20.51 -7.72
CA ASP A 63 -6.20 20.33 -8.45
C ASP A 63 -5.83 18.84 -8.45
N VAL A 64 -6.43 18.10 -9.38
CA VAL A 64 -6.34 16.62 -9.47
C VAL A 64 -5.38 16.17 -10.57
N GLU A 65 -4.97 17.08 -11.46
CA GLU A 65 -4.10 16.83 -12.60
C GLU A 65 -2.76 16.18 -12.24
N PRO A 66 -2.12 16.50 -11.09
CA PRO A 66 -0.87 15.86 -10.68
C PRO A 66 -1.02 14.40 -10.19
N PHE A 67 -2.25 13.88 -10.06
CA PHE A 67 -2.51 12.61 -9.39
C PHE A 67 -3.04 11.51 -10.34
N LEU A 68 -2.64 10.28 -10.05
CA LEU A 68 -3.32 9.06 -10.46
C LEU A 68 -4.24 8.58 -9.34
N PHE A 69 -5.37 7.98 -9.71
CA PHE A 69 -6.36 7.45 -8.79
C PHE A 69 -6.57 5.96 -9.09
N TYR A 70 -6.34 5.11 -8.09
CA TYR A 70 -6.53 3.66 -8.18
C TYR A 70 -7.84 3.29 -7.51
N VAL A 71 -8.87 3.09 -8.34
CA VAL A 71 -10.26 2.95 -7.91
C VAL A 71 -10.63 1.48 -7.79
N LEU A 72 -10.85 1.01 -6.56
CA LEU A 72 -11.32 -0.34 -6.29
C LEU A 72 -12.84 -0.42 -6.40
N THR A 73 -13.30 -1.45 -7.08
CA THR A 73 -14.71 -1.74 -7.32
C THR A 73 -15.05 -3.19 -7.02
N ARG A 74 -16.32 -3.43 -6.71
CA ARG A 74 -16.91 -4.76 -6.69
C ARG A 74 -17.87 -4.89 -7.86
N ASN A 75 -17.74 -5.95 -8.64
CA ASN A 75 -18.45 -6.12 -9.89
C ASN A 75 -19.64 -7.07 -9.72
N ASP A 76 -20.76 -6.71 -10.32
CA ASP A 76 -21.89 -7.61 -10.51
C ASP A 76 -22.50 -7.42 -11.89
N SER A 77 -23.62 -8.11 -12.17
CA SER A 77 -24.36 -7.99 -13.43
C SER A 77 -24.80 -6.56 -13.81
N LYS A 78 -24.78 -5.60 -12.88
CA LYS A 78 -25.17 -4.20 -13.08
C LYS A 78 -23.97 -3.27 -13.29
N GLY A 79 -22.74 -3.74 -13.11
CA GLY A 79 -21.52 -2.97 -13.32
C GLY A 79 -20.53 -3.04 -12.15
N CYS A 80 -19.59 -2.10 -12.15
CA CYS A 80 -18.50 -1.99 -11.18
C CYS A 80 -18.86 -0.96 -10.10
N HIS A 81 -19.14 -1.43 -8.89
CA HIS A 81 -19.59 -0.61 -7.77
C HIS A 81 -18.41 -0.11 -6.95
N PHE A 82 -18.28 1.20 -6.81
CA PHE A 82 -17.20 1.82 -6.04
C PHE A 82 -17.12 1.30 -4.60
N ILE A 83 -15.93 0.84 -4.19
CA ILE A 83 -15.62 0.44 -2.81
C ILE A 83 -14.77 1.51 -2.12
N GLY A 84 -13.76 2.01 -2.82
CA GLY A 84 -12.73 2.86 -2.28
C GLY A 84 -11.68 3.17 -3.32
N TYR A 85 -10.70 3.99 -2.94
CA TYR A 85 -9.56 4.29 -3.81
C TYR A 85 -8.35 4.68 -2.98
N PHE A 86 -7.20 4.73 -3.63
CA PHE A 86 -6.11 5.61 -3.21
C PHE A 86 -5.65 6.51 -4.35
N SER A 87 -5.12 7.70 -4.02
CA SER A 87 -4.44 8.58 -4.98
C SER A 87 -2.93 8.51 -4.80
N LYS A 88 -2.20 8.75 -5.89
CA LYS A 88 -0.74 8.79 -5.94
C LYS A 88 -0.30 9.95 -6.81
N GLU A 89 0.63 10.77 -6.35
CA GLU A 89 1.25 11.79 -7.19
C GLU A 89 2.07 11.16 -8.30
N LYS A 90 1.95 11.70 -9.52
CA LYS A 90 2.72 11.24 -10.69
C LYS A 90 4.22 11.47 -10.51
N HIS A 91 4.58 12.57 -9.83
CA HIS A 91 5.96 12.97 -9.59
C HIS A 91 6.12 13.37 -8.13
N CYS A 92 6.57 12.42 -7.30
CA CYS A 92 6.76 12.64 -5.87
C CYS A 92 8.23 12.44 -5.49
N PRO A 93 8.99 13.53 -5.22
CA PRO A 93 10.37 13.44 -4.75
C PRO A 93 10.53 12.61 -3.46
N GLN A 94 9.52 12.66 -2.58
CA GLN A 94 9.47 11.94 -1.31
C GLN A 94 9.09 10.45 -1.49
N ARG A 95 8.81 10.00 -2.72
CA ARG A 95 8.40 8.62 -3.05
C ARG A 95 7.16 8.16 -2.29
N TYR A 96 6.21 9.07 -2.09
CA TYR A 96 4.91 8.67 -1.58
C TYR A 96 4.20 7.82 -2.62
N ASN A 97 4.00 6.54 -2.30
CA ASN A 97 3.26 5.63 -3.18
C ASN A 97 1.74 5.71 -2.93
N LEU A 98 1.33 6.46 -1.91
CA LEU A 98 -0.04 6.67 -1.52
C LEU A 98 -0.18 8.05 -0.83
N SER A 99 -0.95 8.96 -1.43
CA SER A 99 -1.25 10.29 -0.90
C SER A 99 -2.50 10.30 -0.03
N CYS A 100 -3.61 9.75 -0.53
CA CYS A 100 -4.85 9.60 0.21
C CYS A 100 -5.41 8.21 -0.03
N ILE A 101 -6.00 7.59 1.00
CA ILE A 101 -6.73 6.34 0.90
C ILE A 101 -8.11 6.52 1.52
N THR A 102 -9.14 5.98 0.87
CA THR A 102 -10.50 5.97 1.43
C THR A 102 -11.21 4.69 1.03
N VAL A 103 -11.86 4.06 2.01
CA VAL A 103 -12.84 3.00 1.80
C VAL A 103 -14.18 3.51 2.31
N LEU A 104 -15.23 3.32 1.52
CA LEU A 104 -16.59 3.73 1.90
C LEU A 104 -16.97 3.15 3.27
N PRO A 105 -17.65 3.90 4.15
CA PRO A 105 -17.99 3.44 5.50
C PRO A 105 -18.70 2.07 5.54
N ASN A 106 -19.62 1.80 4.61
CA ASN A 106 -20.34 0.51 4.52
C ASN A 106 -19.48 -0.67 4.03
N CYS A 107 -18.26 -0.39 3.54
CA CYS A 107 -17.29 -1.37 3.06
C CYS A 107 -16.07 -1.51 4.00
N GLN A 108 -15.96 -0.70 5.05
CA GLN A 108 -14.85 -0.76 6.00
C GLN A 108 -14.84 -2.08 6.79
N ARG A 109 -13.66 -2.44 7.34
CA ARG A 109 -13.42 -3.66 8.14
C ARG A 109 -13.70 -4.99 7.39
N ARG A 110 -13.63 -4.96 6.05
CA ARG A 110 -13.76 -6.13 5.16
C ARG A 110 -12.49 -6.42 4.36
N GLY A 111 -11.34 -5.95 4.82
CA GLY A 111 -10.05 -6.18 4.16
C GLY A 111 -9.70 -5.22 3.01
N TYR A 112 -10.65 -4.45 2.47
CA TYR A 112 -10.39 -3.57 1.31
C TYR A 112 -9.36 -2.47 1.55
N GLY A 113 -9.25 -1.94 2.77
CA GLY A 113 -8.23 -0.94 3.10
C GLY A 113 -6.82 -1.51 2.98
N ARG A 114 -6.63 -2.73 3.49
CA ARG A 114 -5.37 -3.47 3.37
C ARG A 114 -5.10 -3.89 1.91
N PHE A 115 -6.14 -4.28 1.15
CA PHE A 115 -6.00 -4.58 -0.27
C PHE A 115 -5.42 -3.38 -1.05
N LEU A 116 -5.96 -2.18 -0.82
CA LEU A 116 -5.47 -0.95 -1.47
C LEU A 116 -4.02 -0.62 -1.06
N ILE A 117 -3.66 -0.82 0.21
CA ILE A 117 -2.27 -0.66 0.70
C ILE A 117 -1.33 -1.67 0.02
N GLU A 118 -1.71 -2.94 -0.06
CA GLU A 118 -0.86 -3.95 -0.71
C GLU A 118 -0.67 -3.65 -2.20
N LEU A 119 -1.74 -3.22 -2.88
CA LEU A 119 -1.65 -2.79 -4.28
C LEU A 119 -0.69 -1.62 -4.44
N SER A 120 -0.69 -0.62 -3.55
CA SER A 120 0.22 0.53 -3.68
C SER A 120 1.69 0.10 -3.59
N TYR A 121 2.02 -0.88 -2.74
CA TYR A 121 3.36 -1.47 -2.67
C TYR A 121 3.69 -2.32 -3.90
N LEU A 122 2.75 -3.13 -4.39
CA LEU A 122 2.95 -3.95 -5.59
C LEU A 122 3.25 -3.07 -6.82
N LEU A 123 2.59 -1.92 -6.95
CA LEU A 123 2.90 -0.94 -7.99
C LEU A 123 4.31 -0.37 -7.83
N SER A 124 4.71 0.04 -6.61
CA SER A 124 6.08 0.50 -6.33
C SER A 124 7.12 -0.54 -6.74
N GLN A 125 6.89 -1.82 -6.43
CA GLN A 125 7.78 -2.91 -6.82
C GLN A 125 7.87 -3.07 -8.35
N LYS A 126 6.75 -3.00 -9.07
CA LYS A 126 6.74 -3.03 -10.54
C LYS A 126 7.46 -1.85 -11.17
N GLU A 127 7.44 -0.70 -10.51
CA GLU A 127 8.19 0.51 -10.90
C GLU A 127 9.68 0.45 -10.52
N GLY A 128 10.11 -0.59 -9.77
CA GLY A 128 11.49 -0.73 -9.31
C GLY A 128 11.88 0.28 -8.22
N GLN A 129 10.90 0.79 -7.47
CA GLN A 129 11.10 1.78 -6.42
C GLN A 129 10.52 1.30 -5.08
N VAL A 130 11.01 1.90 -4.00
CA VAL A 130 10.39 1.77 -2.68
C VAL A 130 9.34 2.86 -2.49
N GLY A 131 8.39 2.63 -1.60
CA GLY A 131 7.34 3.59 -1.27
C GLY A 131 7.02 3.66 0.22
N THR A 132 6.42 4.76 0.62
CA THR A 132 5.84 5.00 1.95
C THR A 132 4.56 5.84 1.78
N PRO A 133 3.57 5.78 2.69
CA PRO A 133 2.43 6.68 2.61
C PRO A 133 2.78 8.12 3.01
N GLU A 134 2.06 9.08 2.41
CA GLU A 134 2.02 10.46 2.87
C GLU A 134 1.46 10.52 4.31
N ARG A 135 2.04 11.43 5.12
CA ARG A 135 1.66 11.64 6.53
C ARG A 135 1.03 13.03 6.72
N PRO A 136 0.10 13.21 7.68
CA PRO A 136 -0.30 12.26 8.71
C PRO A 136 -1.30 11.19 8.23
N LEU A 137 -1.20 9.99 8.80
CA LEU A 137 -2.19 8.92 8.60
C LEU A 137 -3.43 9.15 9.45
N SER A 138 -4.61 8.74 8.95
CA SER A 138 -5.80 8.62 9.80
C SER A 138 -5.63 7.50 10.83
N THR A 139 -6.37 7.51 11.95
CA THR A 139 -6.28 6.45 12.97
C THR A 139 -6.50 5.06 12.39
N LEU A 140 -7.50 4.90 11.51
CA LEU A 140 -7.77 3.62 10.85
C LEU A 140 -6.66 3.26 9.84
N GLY A 141 -6.13 4.26 9.13
CA GLY A 141 -4.99 4.09 8.23
C GLY A 141 -3.75 3.59 8.97
N ALA A 142 -3.38 4.24 10.07
CA ALA A 142 -2.25 3.87 10.92
C ALA A 142 -2.35 2.43 11.43
N GLN A 143 -3.51 2.03 11.97
CA GLN A 143 -3.74 0.66 12.42
C GLN A 143 -3.63 -0.38 11.28
N THR A 144 -4.07 -0.02 10.07
CA THR A 144 -4.02 -0.93 8.92
C THR A 144 -2.60 -1.05 8.39
N TYR A 145 -1.85 0.05 8.31
CA TYR A 145 -0.44 0.05 7.92
C TYR A 145 0.44 -0.70 8.92
N GLU A 146 0.26 -0.46 10.24
CA GLU A 146 1.00 -1.16 11.30
C GLU A 146 0.81 -2.68 11.19
N ALA A 147 -0.43 -3.15 11.05
CA ALA A 147 -0.71 -4.56 10.88
C ALA A 147 -0.12 -5.12 9.57
N TYR A 148 -0.25 -4.39 8.47
CA TYR A 148 0.28 -4.78 7.16
C TYR A 148 1.81 -4.92 7.19
N TRP A 149 2.52 -3.90 7.67
CA TRP A 149 3.98 -3.89 7.79
C TRP A 149 4.48 -4.98 8.71
N LYS A 150 3.84 -5.17 9.86
CA LYS A 150 4.16 -6.24 10.81
C LYS A 150 4.10 -7.61 10.13
N ILE A 151 2.99 -7.93 9.45
CA ILE A 151 2.83 -9.20 8.75
C ILE A 151 3.91 -9.38 7.68
N LYS A 152 4.08 -8.38 6.78
CA LYS A 152 5.04 -8.47 5.67
C LYS A 152 6.48 -8.63 6.15
N ILE A 153 6.89 -7.90 7.18
CA ILE A 153 8.25 -7.99 7.71
C ILE A 153 8.49 -9.33 8.41
N VAL A 154 7.52 -9.82 9.20
CA VAL A 154 7.62 -11.14 9.84
C VAL A 154 7.69 -12.26 8.79
N GLU A 155 6.86 -12.21 7.74
CA GLU A 155 6.92 -13.16 6.63
C GLU A 155 8.30 -13.16 5.96
N GLN A 156 8.86 -11.99 5.67
CA GLN A 156 10.19 -11.90 5.05
C GLN A 156 11.32 -12.37 5.96
N LEU A 157 11.25 -12.10 7.28
CA LEU A 157 12.23 -12.64 8.23
C LEU A 157 12.20 -14.17 8.26
N LEU A 158 11.00 -14.77 8.27
CA LEU A 158 10.84 -16.23 8.24
C LEU A 158 11.28 -16.84 6.91
N ASN A 159 11.00 -16.21 5.78
CA ASN A 159 11.48 -16.65 4.47
C ASN A 159 13.01 -16.65 4.40
N CYS A 160 13.63 -15.56 4.86
CA CYS A 160 15.08 -15.47 4.97
C CYS A 160 15.69 -16.57 5.85
N PHE A 161 15.02 -16.92 6.94
CA PHE A 161 15.44 -18.02 7.81
C PHE A 161 15.36 -19.37 7.10
N ASN A 162 14.21 -19.68 6.48
CA ASN A 162 13.94 -20.96 5.82
C ASN A 162 14.86 -21.23 4.62
N GLU A 163 15.26 -20.20 3.90
CA GLU A 163 16.19 -20.32 2.76
C GLU A 163 17.66 -20.50 3.19
N ASN A 164 17.94 -20.64 4.50
CA ASN A 164 19.29 -20.71 5.05
C ASN A 164 20.20 -19.57 4.57
N LYS A 165 19.62 -18.40 4.28
CA LYS A 165 20.39 -17.21 3.91
C LYS A 165 21.24 -16.82 5.13
N GLN A 166 22.54 -17.14 5.09
CA GLN A 166 23.50 -16.81 6.16
C GLN A 166 23.52 -15.31 6.51
N LYS A 167 23.03 -14.46 5.60
CA LYS A 167 22.81 -13.03 5.81
C LYS A 167 21.50 -12.62 5.12
N CYS A 168 20.45 -12.39 5.90
CA CYS A 168 19.34 -11.58 5.41
C CYS A 168 19.79 -10.11 5.57
N LEU A 169 19.87 -9.39 4.45
CA LEU A 169 20.21 -7.97 4.46
C LEU A 169 18.91 -7.17 4.53
N LEU A 170 18.93 -6.02 5.20
CA LEU A 170 17.76 -5.13 5.23
C LEU A 170 17.34 -4.70 3.80
N LYS A 171 18.31 -4.61 2.88
CA LYS A 171 18.06 -4.37 1.45
C LYS A 171 17.21 -5.47 0.80
N THR A 172 17.33 -6.73 1.23
CA THR A 172 16.48 -7.81 0.76
C THR A 172 15.03 -7.55 1.17
N ILE A 173 14.79 -7.20 2.44
CA ILE A 173 13.44 -6.87 2.92
C ILE A 173 12.86 -5.69 2.14
N MET A 174 13.64 -4.64 1.89
CA MET A 174 13.21 -3.50 1.07
C MET A 174 12.75 -3.90 -0.32
N ASN A 175 13.56 -4.71 -1.03
CA ASN A 175 13.24 -5.15 -2.38
C ASN A 175 11.99 -6.05 -2.42
N GLU A 176 11.91 -7.01 -1.51
CA GLU A 176 10.81 -7.99 -1.45
C GLU A 176 9.48 -7.40 -0.97
N THR A 177 9.51 -6.29 -0.22
CA THR A 177 8.30 -5.63 0.29
C THR A 177 7.93 -4.35 -0.44
N GLY A 178 8.87 -3.73 -1.14
CA GLY A 178 8.72 -2.38 -1.69
C GLY A 178 8.65 -1.27 -0.63
N MET A 179 8.93 -1.57 0.64
CA MET A 179 8.84 -0.60 1.73
C MET A 179 10.08 0.30 1.81
N ALA A 180 9.85 1.57 2.15
CA ALA A 180 10.92 2.48 2.55
C ALA A 180 11.61 1.97 3.83
N ILE A 181 12.91 2.28 3.96
CA ILE A 181 13.71 1.79 5.09
C ILE A 181 13.17 2.26 6.44
N ASP A 182 12.71 3.51 6.53
CA ASP A 182 12.26 4.09 7.79
C ASP A 182 11.05 3.32 8.34
N ASP A 183 10.10 2.95 7.47
CA ASP A 183 8.95 2.12 7.84
C ASP A 183 9.39 0.72 8.31
N ILE A 184 10.44 0.14 7.71
CA ILE A 184 10.97 -1.16 8.12
C ILE A 184 11.67 -1.06 9.48
N ILE A 185 12.51 -0.05 9.69
CA ILE A 185 13.20 0.18 10.96
C ILE A 185 12.20 0.40 12.08
N GLU A 186 11.21 1.28 11.87
CA GLU A 186 10.13 1.54 12.82
C GLU A 186 9.40 0.24 13.18
N THR A 187 9.05 -0.56 12.18
CA THR A 187 8.36 -1.84 12.43
C THR A 187 9.23 -2.84 13.19
N LEU A 188 10.52 -2.94 12.86
CA LEU A 188 11.46 -3.82 13.57
C LEU A 188 11.69 -3.39 15.02
N GLN A 189 11.67 -2.07 15.29
CA GLN A 189 11.71 -1.51 16.64
C GLN A 189 10.43 -1.85 17.41
N ASN A 190 9.26 -1.66 16.80
CA ASN A 190 7.96 -1.98 17.42
C ASN A 190 7.79 -3.48 17.69
N LEU A 191 8.41 -4.33 16.87
CA LEU A 191 8.49 -5.78 17.10
C LEU A 191 9.45 -6.17 18.23
N GLY A 192 10.31 -5.25 18.70
CA GLY A 192 11.32 -5.53 19.71
C GLY A 192 12.47 -6.42 19.23
N VAL A 193 12.65 -6.56 17.90
CA VAL A 193 13.69 -7.43 17.32
C VAL A 193 14.95 -6.65 16.92
N LEU A 194 14.88 -5.33 16.74
CA LEU A 194 16.05 -4.50 16.47
C LEU A 194 16.81 -4.16 17.76
N THR A 195 18.09 -4.51 17.82
CA THR A 195 18.97 -4.30 18.98
C THR A 195 20.33 -3.73 18.55
N MET A 196 21.07 -3.13 19.48
CA MET A 196 22.43 -2.64 19.23
C MET A 196 23.46 -3.60 19.81
N LYS A 197 24.44 -4.02 19.01
CA LYS A 197 25.61 -4.77 19.51
C LYS A 197 26.52 -3.85 20.34
N SER A 198 27.40 -4.45 21.15
CA SER A 198 28.42 -3.74 21.94
C SER A 198 29.37 -2.86 21.12
N ASN A 199 29.53 -3.16 19.82
CA ASN A 199 30.30 -2.36 18.88
C ASN A 199 29.50 -1.22 18.20
N GLY A 200 28.28 -0.95 18.67
CA GLY A 200 27.42 0.11 18.13
C GLY A 200 26.74 -0.23 16.81
N LYS A 201 26.83 -1.47 16.30
CA LYS A 201 26.15 -1.87 15.06
C LYS A 201 24.73 -2.41 15.32
N PRO A 202 23.72 -2.01 14.55
CA PRO A 202 22.37 -2.55 14.67
C PRO A 202 22.32 -4.01 14.21
N VAL A 203 21.55 -4.82 14.93
CA VAL A 203 21.32 -6.25 14.66
C VAL A 203 19.89 -6.61 14.94
N ILE A 204 19.30 -7.35 14.01
CA ILE A 204 17.96 -7.91 14.14
C ILE A 204 18.09 -9.28 14.79
N ASN A 205 17.59 -9.40 16.02
CA ASN A 205 17.54 -10.64 16.79
C ASN A 205 16.17 -11.31 16.59
N ALA A 206 16.10 -12.22 15.63
CA ALA A 206 14.88 -12.89 15.23
C ALA A 206 14.74 -14.26 15.95
N ASN A 207 13.86 -14.34 16.93
CA ASN A 207 13.44 -15.62 17.52
C ASN A 207 12.36 -16.24 16.62
N VAL A 208 12.69 -17.35 15.96
CA VAL A 208 11.82 -17.98 14.94
C VAL A 208 10.48 -18.42 15.54
N VAL A 209 10.49 -19.05 16.72
CA VAL A 209 9.26 -19.52 17.40
C VAL A 209 8.34 -18.35 17.72
N GLN A 210 8.90 -17.23 18.18
CA GLN A 210 8.13 -16.02 18.45
C GLN A 210 7.56 -15.41 17.17
N LEU A 211 8.34 -15.35 16.10
CA LEU A 211 7.90 -14.82 14.80
C LEU A 211 6.78 -15.68 14.19
N GLU A 212 6.89 -17.00 14.24
CA GLU A 212 5.83 -17.92 13.79
C GLU A 212 4.54 -17.73 14.58
N ALA A 213 4.63 -17.63 15.91
CA ALA A 213 3.47 -17.37 16.77
C ALA A 213 2.83 -16.01 16.48
N MET A 214 3.64 -14.96 16.27
CA MET A 214 3.16 -13.64 15.87
C MET A 214 2.42 -13.71 14.53
N LEU A 215 3.02 -14.32 13.51
CA LEU A 215 2.40 -14.44 12.19
C LEU A 215 1.09 -15.21 12.25
N LYS A 216 1.04 -16.31 13.00
CA LYS A 216 -0.18 -17.09 13.20
C LYS A 216 -1.28 -16.25 13.84
N ASN A 217 -0.97 -15.49 14.89
CA ASN A 217 -1.94 -14.64 15.57
C ASN A 217 -2.46 -13.52 14.66
N GLU A 218 -1.58 -12.87 13.89
CA GLU A 218 -2.00 -11.84 12.94
C GLU A 218 -2.87 -12.43 11.81
N LYS A 219 -2.54 -13.60 11.29
CA LYS A 219 -3.37 -14.30 10.28
C LYS A 219 -4.77 -14.63 10.80
N ILE A 220 -4.90 -15.02 12.08
CA ILE A 220 -6.21 -15.27 12.71
C ILE A 220 -6.99 -13.96 12.86
N LYS A 221 -6.35 -12.92 13.43
CA LYS A 221 -6.95 -11.60 13.63
C LYS A 221 -7.42 -10.96 12.32
N HIS A 222 -6.68 -11.21 11.25
CA HIS A 222 -6.88 -10.64 9.93
C HIS A 222 -7.39 -11.64 8.90
N ALA A 223 -8.05 -12.72 9.33
CA ALA A 223 -8.62 -13.75 8.45
C ALA A 223 -9.63 -13.22 7.41
N HIS A 224 -10.21 -12.04 7.64
CA HIS A 224 -11.14 -11.37 6.73
C HIS A 224 -10.44 -10.55 5.63
N TRP A 225 -9.11 -10.52 5.61
CA TRP A 225 -8.36 -9.75 4.62
C TRP A 225 -8.42 -10.42 3.24
N VAL A 226 -8.72 -9.61 2.25
CA VAL A 226 -8.64 -10.00 0.84
C VAL A 226 -7.18 -9.95 0.42
N THR A 227 -6.67 -11.07 -0.09
CA THR A 227 -5.31 -11.21 -0.63
C THR A 227 -5.25 -10.67 -2.06
N ILE A 228 -4.17 -9.96 -2.40
CA ILE A 228 -3.89 -9.62 -3.80
C ILE A 228 -3.09 -10.76 -4.44
N ASP A 229 -3.42 -11.08 -5.69
CA ASP A 229 -2.59 -11.97 -6.50
C ASP A 229 -1.98 -11.15 -7.65
N SER A 230 -0.64 -11.06 -7.64
CA SER A 230 0.12 -10.26 -8.59
C SER A 230 -0.03 -10.71 -10.05
N GLU A 231 -0.48 -11.95 -10.30
CA GLU A 231 -0.69 -12.47 -11.65
C GLU A 231 -1.86 -11.79 -12.38
N TYR A 232 -2.83 -11.26 -11.62
CA TYR A 232 -3.98 -10.53 -12.12
C TYR A 232 -3.70 -9.04 -12.34
N LEU A 233 -2.53 -8.54 -11.94
CA LEU A 233 -2.11 -7.16 -12.19
C LEU A 233 -1.58 -7.02 -13.64
N ARG A 234 -2.32 -6.27 -14.46
CA ARG A 234 -1.95 -5.84 -15.81
C ARG A 234 -1.48 -4.39 -15.76
N PHE A 235 -0.26 -4.19 -15.28
CA PHE A 235 0.33 -2.86 -15.10
C PHE A 235 1.68 -2.78 -15.81
N THR A 236 1.91 -1.68 -16.54
CA THR A 236 3.21 -1.36 -17.14
C THR A 236 3.64 0.00 -16.62
N PRO A 237 4.77 0.09 -15.89
CA PRO A 237 5.21 1.35 -15.32
C PRO A 237 5.61 2.34 -16.43
N VAL A 238 5.21 3.59 -16.27
CA VAL A 238 5.76 4.68 -17.07
C VAL A 238 7.16 4.97 -16.54
N LEU A 239 8.17 4.40 -17.19
CA LEU A 239 9.57 4.55 -16.78
C LEU A 239 9.97 6.02 -16.79
N THR A 240 10.04 6.63 -15.61
CA THR A 240 10.70 7.91 -15.40
C THR A 240 12.06 7.62 -14.80
N PRO A 241 13.18 8.00 -15.44
CA PRO A 241 14.50 7.79 -14.85
C PRO A 241 14.61 8.60 -13.55
N LEU A 242 14.52 7.92 -12.40
CA LEU A 242 14.76 8.54 -11.11
C LEU A 242 16.27 8.48 -10.84
N LEU A 243 16.91 9.65 -10.79
CA LEU A 243 18.29 9.77 -10.31
C LEU A 243 18.27 9.66 -8.79
N LEU A 244 18.97 8.65 -8.25
CA LEU A 244 19.18 8.53 -6.81
C LEU A 244 19.93 9.75 -6.28
N THR A 245 19.43 10.37 -5.23
CA THR A 245 20.13 11.46 -4.54
C THR A 245 21.35 10.93 -3.80
N ASN A 246 22.27 11.81 -3.40
CA ASN A 246 23.46 11.40 -2.65
C ASN A 246 23.12 10.87 -1.25
N GLU A 247 22.05 11.37 -0.63
CA GLU A 247 21.53 10.89 0.66
C GLU A 247 21.00 9.45 0.53
N GLU A 248 20.27 9.15 -0.56
CA GLU A 248 19.76 7.80 -0.81
C GLU A 248 20.88 6.78 -1.03
N LYS A 249 21.97 7.20 -1.69
CA LYS A 249 23.18 6.37 -1.84
C LYS A 249 23.88 6.12 -0.50
N ALA A 250 23.84 7.09 0.42
CA ALA A 250 24.41 6.96 1.76
C ALA A 250 23.56 6.00 2.61
N VAL A 251 22.24 6.15 2.59
CA VAL A 251 21.29 5.24 3.25
C VAL A 251 21.49 3.82 2.71
N GLU A 252 21.53 3.61 1.39
CA GLU A 252 21.82 2.30 0.79
C GLU A 252 23.12 1.67 1.29
N LYS A 253 24.13 2.48 1.61
CA LYS A 253 25.41 2.01 2.15
C LYS A 253 25.25 1.55 3.60
N GLU A 254 24.54 2.29 4.44
CA GLU A 254 24.24 1.90 5.82
C GLU A 254 23.35 0.65 5.90
N VAL A 255 22.33 0.55 5.03
CA VAL A 255 21.44 -0.62 4.92
C VAL A 255 22.23 -1.91 4.68
N LYS A 256 23.27 -1.85 3.85
CA LYS A 256 24.13 -3.01 3.52
C LYS A 256 24.92 -3.52 4.72
N GLU A 257 25.10 -2.72 5.76
CA GLU A 257 25.88 -3.09 6.93
C GLU A 257 25.05 -3.74 8.05
N ILE A 258 23.72 -3.64 8.00
CA ILE A 258 22.83 -4.22 9.02
C ILE A 258 22.71 -5.74 8.81
N GLN A 259 23.13 -6.50 9.82
CA GLN A 259 23.12 -7.97 9.79
C GLN A 259 21.95 -8.53 10.61
N ILE A 260 21.21 -9.47 10.02
CA ILE A 260 20.17 -10.25 10.70
C ILE A 260 20.82 -11.48 11.36
N VAL A 261 20.51 -11.73 12.63
CA VAL A 261 20.96 -12.89 13.40
C VAL A 261 19.73 -13.64 13.89
N PHE A 262 19.55 -14.87 13.39
CA PHE A 262 18.48 -15.75 13.83
C PHE A 262 18.89 -16.53 15.08
N LYS A 263 17.95 -16.70 16.02
CA LYS A 263 18.11 -17.58 17.18
C LYS A 263 17.01 -18.63 17.15
N GLN A 264 17.40 -19.90 17.15
CA GLN A 264 16.52 -20.99 17.59
C GLN A 264 16.77 -21.17 19.08
N MET A 265 15.77 -20.87 19.90
CA MET A 265 15.74 -21.43 21.26
C MET A 265 15.06 -22.78 21.13
N GLY A 266 15.80 -23.85 21.44
CA GLY A 266 15.24 -25.19 21.60
C GLY A 266 14.32 -25.30 22.79
#